data_AF-A0A6I5KZ76-F1
#
_entry.id   AF-A0A6I5KZ76-F1
#
_cell.length_a   1.000
_cell.length_b   1.000
_cell.length_c   1.000
_cell.angle_alpha   90.00
_cell.angle_beta   90.00
_cell.angle_gamma   90.00
#
_symmetry.space_group_name_H-M   'P 1'
#
loop_
_entity.id
_entity.type
_entity.pdbx_description
1 polymer ?
#
loop_
_entity_poly.entity_id
_entity_poly.type
_entity_poly.pdbx_seq_one_letter_code
_entity_poly.pdbx_strand_id
1 'polypeptide(L)'
;MANIENDHIALCKQMLEEKFSFGNGHGYTQKDLEQLSSYIEEHTGYYISLSTLKRVWKGGYKTQPQLATLNALVQVLGYKNWQDFKLQHKKPIATEDKNPPRSKTPLYVAAGIVVVLVVVLAFSFGKSGTSNVKIDGPVTFTANKTVDKGVPNTFIFNYDLSHVQADSFFIQQSWNAFRRERIDPKKSVYTSIYYESGYHRAKLIANGDVIATQPVHIISDGWEPHVYYTEADDRYIDFKGESFIADSMLHLPMELLKKRGVDTSRHFMSRISHSDEYGVSSDNFTFRTRLRSDHALDSNCPWMNVILVTTENIFSVGMVGKGCETGASYKLGEIYRSGKDNNLSKLGADLYEWNDLEIRVKDKKATIFINGEEAYNELFKEDLGNIMGLGYIFEGTGSIQYVQLSNGDHEITFEDDFDQ
;
A
#
# COMPACT_ATOMS: atom_id res chain seq x y z
N MET A 1 5.22 -38.77 12.81
CA MET A 1 4.56 -37.48 13.11
C MET A 1 5.55 -36.34 13.32
N ALA A 2 6.61 -36.51 14.12
CA ALA A 2 7.62 -35.44 14.34
C ALA A 2 8.35 -34.94 13.07
N ASN A 3 8.63 -35.80 12.09
CA ASN A 3 9.27 -35.39 10.83
C ASN A 3 8.36 -34.50 9.97
N ILE A 4 7.08 -34.88 9.83
CA ILE A 4 6.10 -34.15 9.01
C ILE A 4 5.81 -32.76 9.60
N GLU A 5 5.80 -32.62 10.93
CA GLU A 5 5.51 -31.34 11.57
C GLU A 5 6.66 -30.33 11.44
N ASN A 6 7.91 -30.81 11.46
CA ASN A 6 9.08 -29.99 11.16
C ASN A 6 9.11 -29.55 9.69
N ASP A 7 8.64 -30.40 8.77
CA ASP A 7 8.55 -30.06 7.34
C ASP A 7 7.57 -28.90 7.08
N HIS A 8 6.43 -28.86 7.78
CA HIS A 8 5.48 -27.74 7.65
C HIS A 8 6.02 -26.44 8.24
N ILE A 9 6.77 -26.50 9.35
CA ILE A 9 7.42 -25.32 9.92
C ILE A 9 8.50 -24.79 8.97
N ALA A 10 9.27 -25.69 8.33
CA ALA A 10 10.25 -25.30 7.32
C ALA A 10 9.58 -24.63 6.11
N LEU A 11 8.48 -25.21 5.61
CA LEU A 11 7.70 -24.64 4.51
C LEU A 11 7.12 -23.27 4.88
N CYS A 12 6.55 -23.13 6.07
CA CYS A 12 6.04 -21.85 6.57
C CYS A 12 7.13 -20.77 6.62
N LYS A 13 8.35 -21.13 7.04
CA LYS A 13 9.48 -20.19 7.03
C LYS A 13 9.86 -19.78 5.62
N GLN A 14 9.98 -20.75 4.71
CA GLN A 14 10.34 -20.48 3.32
C GLN A 14 9.36 -19.52 2.65
N MET A 15 8.04 -19.74 2.83
CA MET A 15 7.02 -18.85 2.28
C MET A 15 7.06 -17.45 2.88
N LEU A 16 7.41 -17.32 4.17
CA LEU A 16 7.60 -16.02 4.81
C LEU A 16 8.86 -15.33 4.31
N GLU A 17 9.97 -16.06 4.19
CA GLU A 17 11.23 -15.54 3.64
C GLU A 17 11.06 -15.03 2.21
N GLU A 18 10.27 -15.73 1.39
CA GLU A 18 9.93 -15.33 0.02
C GLU A 18 9.02 -14.10 0.02
N LYS A 19 7.92 -14.13 0.79
CA LYS A 19 6.96 -13.02 0.88
C LYS A 19 7.61 -11.70 1.33
N PHE A 20 8.57 -11.77 2.24
CA PHE A 20 9.25 -10.60 2.79
C PHE A 20 10.65 -10.38 2.23
N SER A 21 11.09 -11.19 1.26
CA SER A 21 12.41 -11.10 0.64
C SER A 21 13.57 -11.04 1.65
N PHE A 22 13.54 -11.92 2.65
CA PHE A 22 14.53 -11.93 3.73
C PHE A 22 15.97 -12.05 3.20
N GLY A 23 16.84 -11.16 3.69
CA GLY A 23 18.27 -11.05 3.37
C GLY A 23 18.66 -11.26 1.89
N ASN A 24 17.80 -10.92 0.93
CA ASN A 24 18.04 -11.10 -0.51
C ASN A 24 18.56 -12.52 -0.86
N GLY A 25 17.96 -13.56 -0.26
CA GLY A 25 18.30 -14.96 -0.53
C GLY A 25 19.53 -15.51 0.20
N HIS A 26 20.18 -14.72 1.07
CA HIS A 26 21.36 -15.15 1.85
C HIS A 26 21.02 -15.51 3.31
N GLY A 27 19.73 -15.68 3.63
CA GLY A 27 19.21 -15.99 4.96
C GLY A 27 18.67 -14.76 5.69
N TYR A 28 17.99 -14.98 6.82
CA TYR A 28 17.34 -13.90 7.58
C TYR A 28 18.34 -13.01 8.33
N THR A 29 18.09 -11.71 8.34
CA THR A 29 18.77 -10.75 9.24
C THR A 29 17.98 -10.54 10.53
N GLN A 30 18.61 -9.91 11.54
CA GLN A 30 17.88 -9.49 12.73
C GLN A 30 16.76 -8.49 12.40
N LYS A 31 17.02 -7.57 11.49
CA LYS A 31 16.07 -6.56 11.03
C LYS A 31 14.84 -7.20 10.37
N ASP A 32 15.05 -8.26 9.61
CA ASP A 32 13.97 -9.02 8.94
C ASP A 32 13.01 -9.65 9.95
N LEU A 33 13.54 -10.20 11.05
CA LEU A 33 12.72 -10.78 12.11
C LEU A 33 12.03 -9.71 12.98
N GLU A 34 12.65 -8.53 13.16
CA GLU A 34 12.01 -7.37 13.80
C GLU A 34 10.86 -6.84 12.94
N GLN A 35 11.05 -6.78 11.62
CA GLN A 35 10.01 -6.41 10.67
C GLN A 35 8.86 -7.42 10.67
N LEU A 36 9.16 -8.73 10.66
CA LEU A 36 8.14 -9.77 10.76
C LEU A 36 7.39 -9.75 12.09
N SER A 37 8.08 -9.52 13.22
CA SER A 37 7.44 -9.34 14.53
C SER A 37 6.39 -8.24 14.48
N SER A 38 6.79 -7.09 13.93
CA SER A 38 5.93 -5.91 13.84
C SER A 38 4.75 -6.16 12.90
N TYR A 39 5.00 -6.81 11.76
CA TYR A 39 3.96 -7.16 10.79
C TYR A 39 2.93 -8.13 11.36
N ILE A 40 3.38 -9.17 12.08
CA ILE A 40 2.48 -10.14 12.72
C ILE A 40 1.60 -9.43 13.76
N GLU A 41 2.19 -8.58 14.59
CA GLU A 41 1.44 -7.83 15.61
C GLU A 41 0.35 -6.96 14.98
N GLU A 42 0.67 -6.25 13.91
CA GLU A 42 -0.26 -5.38 13.20
C GLU A 42 -1.40 -6.13 12.50
N HIS A 43 -1.11 -7.27 11.86
CA HIS A 43 -2.09 -7.98 11.02
C HIS A 43 -2.88 -9.05 11.76
N THR A 44 -2.36 -9.54 12.89
CA THR A 44 -2.98 -10.62 13.67
C THR A 44 -3.37 -10.17 15.09
N GLY A 45 -2.92 -9.00 15.52
CA GLY A 45 -3.05 -8.53 16.91
C GLY A 45 -2.18 -9.31 17.91
N TYR A 46 -1.32 -10.22 17.43
CA TYR A 46 -0.51 -11.09 18.27
C TYR A 46 0.97 -10.70 18.23
N TYR A 47 1.51 -10.21 19.34
CA TYR A 47 2.92 -9.88 19.44
C TYR A 47 3.81 -11.12 19.59
N ILE A 48 4.83 -11.24 18.76
CA ILE A 48 5.86 -12.29 18.86
C ILE A 48 7.23 -11.66 19.07
N SER A 49 7.77 -11.75 20.30
CA SER A 49 9.09 -11.16 20.57
C SER A 49 10.17 -11.65 19.60
N LEU A 50 11.13 -10.77 19.29
CA LEU A 50 12.31 -11.09 18.47
C LEU A 50 13.04 -12.35 18.95
N SER A 51 13.12 -12.57 20.26
CA SER A 51 13.76 -13.76 20.83
C SER A 51 13.01 -15.06 20.49
N THR A 52 11.68 -14.99 20.35
CA THR A 52 10.82 -16.11 19.95
C THR A 52 10.97 -16.38 18.47
N LEU A 53 10.97 -15.34 17.62
CA LEU A 53 11.20 -15.51 16.17
C LEU A 53 12.60 -16.04 15.87
N LYS A 54 13.65 -15.52 16.51
CA LYS A 54 15.02 -16.06 16.39
C LYS A 54 15.08 -17.55 16.76
N ARG A 55 14.31 -17.97 17.77
CA ARG A 55 14.21 -19.38 18.18
C ARG A 55 13.49 -20.21 17.12
N VAL A 56 12.40 -19.69 16.56
CA VAL A 56 11.69 -20.31 15.42
C VAL A 56 12.68 -20.49 14.27
N TRP A 57 13.35 -19.44 13.81
CA TRP A 57 14.25 -19.50 12.67
C TRP A 57 15.46 -20.40 12.86
N LYS A 58 16.13 -20.36 14.02
CA LYS A 58 17.30 -21.19 14.33
C LYS A 58 17.04 -22.70 14.28
N GLY A 59 15.79 -23.14 14.51
CA GLY A 59 15.43 -24.56 14.51
C GLY A 59 16.06 -25.36 15.66
N GLY A 60 15.93 -26.69 15.65
CA GLY A 60 16.50 -27.56 16.68
C GLY A 60 15.80 -27.48 18.05
N TYR A 61 14.47 -27.41 18.05
CA TYR A 61 13.69 -27.21 19.26
C TYR A 61 13.72 -28.43 20.21
N LYS A 62 13.98 -28.22 21.51
CA LYS A 62 13.65 -29.21 22.57
C LYS A 62 12.15 -29.29 22.85
N THR A 63 11.41 -28.24 22.53
CA THR A 63 9.96 -28.10 22.71
C THR A 63 9.44 -27.24 21.57
N GLN A 64 8.40 -27.69 20.87
CA GLN A 64 7.89 -27.01 19.67
C GLN A 64 7.46 -25.56 19.94
N PRO A 65 7.51 -24.67 18.92
CA PRO A 65 6.90 -23.35 19.01
C PRO A 65 5.44 -23.46 19.47
N GLN A 66 4.99 -22.51 20.28
CA GLN A 66 3.60 -22.50 20.75
C GLN A 66 2.64 -22.41 19.57
N LEU A 67 1.49 -23.08 19.68
CA LEU A 67 0.47 -23.08 18.61
C LEU A 67 0.00 -21.66 18.26
N ALA A 68 -0.08 -20.76 19.24
CA ALA A 68 -0.39 -19.35 19.01
C ALA A 68 0.65 -18.66 18.10
N THR A 69 1.94 -18.92 18.33
CA THR A 69 3.04 -18.46 17.47
C THR A 69 2.89 -18.98 16.04
N LEU A 70 2.57 -20.28 15.88
CA LEU A 70 2.39 -20.89 14.56
C LEU A 70 1.15 -20.36 13.84
N ASN A 71 0.04 -20.14 14.55
CA ASN A 71 -1.17 -19.53 14.00
C ASN A 71 -0.89 -18.13 13.45
N ALA A 72 -0.21 -17.30 14.25
CA ALA A 72 0.10 -15.94 13.86
C ALA A 72 1.04 -15.87 12.63
N LEU A 73 2.01 -16.79 12.53
CA LEU A 73 2.89 -16.90 11.37
C LEU A 73 2.13 -17.25 10.07
N VAL A 74 1.20 -18.20 10.12
CA VAL A 74 0.46 -18.61 8.90
C VAL A 74 -0.69 -17.68 8.55
N GLN A 75 -1.23 -16.92 9.52
CA GLN A 75 -2.21 -15.86 9.24
C GLN A 75 -1.61 -14.76 8.38
N VAL A 76 -0.33 -14.42 8.61
CA VAL A 76 0.42 -13.51 7.73
C VAL A 76 0.51 -14.04 6.30
N LEU A 77 0.50 -15.36 6.10
CA LEU A 77 0.47 -16.00 4.78
C LEU A 77 -0.94 -16.16 4.20
N GLY A 78 -1.99 -15.69 4.89
CA GLY A 78 -3.38 -15.77 4.45
C GLY A 78 -4.14 -17.03 4.86
N TYR A 79 -3.55 -17.90 5.70
CA TYR A 79 -4.23 -19.09 6.22
C TYR A 79 -4.99 -18.78 7.51
N LYS A 80 -6.10 -19.47 7.75
CA LYS A 80 -6.95 -19.21 8.94
C LYS A 80 -6.23 -19.49 10.25
N ASN A 81 -5.48 -20.59 10.30
CA ASN A 81 -4.69 -21.05 11.45
C ASN A 81 -3.72 -22.17 11.04
N TRP A 82 -2.88 -22.63 11.97
CA TRP A 82 -1.87 -23.67 11.73
C TRP A 82 -2.47 -24.99 11.23
N GLN A 83 -3.68 -25.34 11.67
CA GLN A 83 -4.34 -26.56 11.23
C GLN A 83 -4.79 -26.47 9.76
N ASP A 84 -5.33 -25.32 9.37
CA ASP A 84 -5.71 -25.00 7.98
C ASP A 84 -4.49 -25.04 7.05
N PHE A 85 -3.40 -24.39 7.44
CA PHE A 85 -2.13 -24.44 6.71
C PHE A 85 -1.65 -25.88 6.47
N LYS A 86 -1.68 -26.73 7.51
CA LYS A 86 -1.30 -28.14 7.38
C LYS A 86 -2.23 -28.91 6.44
N LEU A 87 -3.54 -28.65 6.47
CA LEU A 87 -4.50 -29.35 5.62
C LEU A 87 -4.29 -29.02 4.13
N GLN A 88 -4.02 -27.74 3.83
CA GLN A 88 -3.79 -27.27 2.47
C GLN A 88 -2.43 -27.71 1.91
N HIS A 89 -1.46 -28.03 2.77
CA HIS A 89 -0.11 -28.49 2.38
C HIS A 89 0.16 -29.96 2.68
N LYS A 90 -0.89 -30.77 2.86
CA LYS A 90 -0.73 -32.23 2.92
C LYS A 90 -0.20 -32.73 1.59
N LYS A 91 0.98 -33.35 1.59
CA LYS A 91 1.43 -34.18 0.47
C LYS A 91 0.37 -35.25 0.18
N PRO A 92 0.05 -35.53 -1.10
CA PRO A 92 -0.91 -36.57 -1.44
C PRO A 92 -0.40 -37.91 -0.94
N ILE A 93 -1.07 -38.45 0.07
CA ILE A 93 -0.99 -39.87 0.38
C ILE A 93 -1.91 -40.53 -0.64
N ALA A 94 -1.33 -41.37 -1.50
CA ALA A 94 -2.07 -42.25 -2.37
C ALA A 94 -3.14 -42.97 -1.54
N THR A 95 -4.40 -42.70 -1.85
CA THR A 95 -5.54 -43.35 -1.20
C THR A 95 -5.92 -44.53 -2.07
N GLU A 96 -5.65 -45.73 -1.57
CA GLU A 96 -6.36 -46.93 -2.02
C GLU A 96 -7.84 -46.79 -1.65
N ASP A 97 -8.68 -47.00 -2.65
CA ASP A 97 -10.12 -47.19 -2.57
C ASP A 97 -10.53 -48.18 -1.48
N LYS A 98 -11.45 -47.77 -0.59
CA LYS A 98 -12.49 -48.67 -0.05
C LYS A 98 -13.83 -47.94 0.12
N ASN A 99 -14.84 -48.52 -0.52
CA ASN A 99 -16.26 -48.16 -0.52
C ASN A 99 -16.87 -47.89 0.88
N PRO A 100 -17.95 -47.10 0.98
CA PRO A 100 -18.62 -46.81 2.25
C PRO A 100 -19.74 -47.82 2.56
N PRO A 101 -20.07 -48.03 3.84
CA PRO A 101 -21.41 -48.43 4.23
C PRO A 101 -22.17 -47.27 4.91
N ARG A 102 -23.44 -47.15 4.53
CA ARG A 102 -24.45 -46.28 5.17
C ARG A 102 -24.73 -46.71 6.61
N SER A 103 -24.91 -45.77 7.54
CA SER A 103 -25.92 -45.87 8.62
C SER A 103 -26.08 -44.60 9.48
N LYS A 104 -27.33 -44.09 9.47
CA LYS A 104 -28.16 -43.38 10.46
C LYS A 104 -27.51 -42.53 11.59
N THR A 105 -27.86 -41.24 11.58
CA THR A 105 -27.59 -40.21 12.59
C THR A 105 -28.49 -40.31 13.83
N PRO A 106 -27.94 -40.20 15.06
CA PRO A 106 -28.71 -39.90 16.25
C PRO A 106 -28.59 -38.43 16.69
N LEU A 107 -29.65 -37.97 17.36
CA LEU A 107 -30.07 -36.62 17.75
C LEU A 107 -29.11 -35.81 18.67
N TYR A 108 -27.83 -36.16 18.78
CA TYR A 108 -26.84 -35.42 19.60
C TYR A 108 -26.08 -34.35 18.82
N VAL A 109 -26.15 -34.38 17.49
CA VAL A 109 -25.49 -33.41 16.60
C VAL A 109 -26.15 -32.02 16.70
N ALA A 110 -27.46 -31.94 16.99
CA ALA A 110 -28.17 -30.67 17.13
C ALA A 110 -27.78 -29.88 18.40
N ALA A 111 -27.50 -30.56 19.51
CA ALA A 111 -27.09 -29.91 20.76
C ALA A 111 -25.66 -29.34 20.69
N GLY A 112 -24.76 -30.03 19.98
CA GLY A 112 -23.39 -29.55 19.74
C GLY A 112 -23.34 -28.29 18.85
N ILE A 113 -24.23 -28.21 17.85
CA ILE A 113 -24.31 -27.05 16.95
C ILE A 113 -24.76 -25.79 17.69
N VAL A 114 -25.69 -25.90 18.66
CA VAL A 114 -26.15 -24.75 19.45
C VAL A 114 -25.07 -24.25 20.41
N VAL A 115 -24.31 -25.14 21.05
CA VAL A 115 -23.18 -24.73 21.92
C VAL A 115 -22.05 -24.11 21.10
N VAL A 116 -21.74 -24.65 19.92
CA VAL A 116 -20.76 -24.05 19.01
C VAL A 116 -21.24 -22.70 18.49
N LEU A 117 -22.52 -22.52 18.16
CA LEU A 117 -23.06 -21.23 17.76
C LEU A 117 -23.02 -20.19 18.89
N VAL A 118 -23.30 -20.58 20.14
CA VAL A 118 -23.19 -19.68 21.31
C VAL A 118 -21.73 -19.33 21.61
N VAL A 119 -20.79 -20.26 21.47
CA VAL A 119 -19.35 -20.00 21.63
C VAL A 119 -18.81 -19.14 20.49
N VAL A 120 -19.25 -19.36 19.25
CA VAL A 120 -18.89 -18.54 18.08
C VAL A 120 -19.49 -17.15 18.18
N LEU A 121 -20.72 -17.00 18.68
CA LEU A 121 -21.32 -15.69 18.96
C LEU A 121 -20.59 -15.00 20.12
N ALA A 122 -20.23 -15.71 21.20
CA ALA A 122 -19.46 -15.15 22.31
C ALA A 122 -18.03 -14.74 21.91
N PHE A 123 -17.37 -15.47 20.99
CA PHE A 123 -16.05 -15.13 20.47
C PHE A 123 -16.11 -14.08 19.33
N SER A 124 -17.20 -14.00 18.57
CA SER A 124 -17.42 -12.97 17.55
C SER A 124 -17.66 -11.59 18.15
N PHE A 125 -18.11 -11.52 19.41
CA PHE A 125 -18.17 -10.28 20.19
C PHE A 125 -16.95 -10.08 21.11
N GLY A 126 -15.90 -10.89 20.93
CA GLY A 126 -14.59 -10.68 21.54
C GLY A 126 -13.99 -9.39 21.01
N LYS A 127 -14.17 -8.32 21.79
CA LYS A 127 -13.64 -6.98 21.59
C LYS A 127 -12.26 -7.01 20.92
N SER A 128 -12.19 -6.45 19.71
CA SER A 128 -11.00 -5.78 19.20
C SER A 128 -10.37 -4.99 20.35
N GLY A 129 -9.05 -5.13 20.55
CA GLY A 129 -8.32 -4.56 21.68
C GLY A 129 -8.83 -3.16 22.03
N THR A 130 -9.39 -3.01 23.23
CA THR A 130 -9.85 -1.71 23.70
C THR A 130 -8.64 -0.79 23.74
N SER A 131 -8.66 0.27 22.94
CA SER A 131 -7.71 1.38 23.03
C SER A 131 -7.48 1.73 24.49
N ASN A 132 -6.23 1.63 24.94
CA ASN A 132 -5.81 2.00 26.29
C ASN A 132 -5.41 3.48 26.38
N VAL A 133 -5.58 4.25 25.31
CA VAL A 133 -5.27 5.68 25.28
C VAL A 133 -6.33 6.44 26.07
N LYS A 134 -5.92 7.22 27.06
CA LYS A 134 -6.82 8.16 27.74
C LYS A 134 -6.40 9.58 27.40
N ILE A 135 -7.38 10.38 26.98
CA ILE A 135 -7.18 11.79 26.61
C ILE A 135 -8.08 12.62 27.54
N ASP A 136 -7.47 13.28 28.51
CA ASP A 136 -8.17 14.02 29.58
C ASP A 136 -8.23 15.54 29.30
N GLY A 137 -7.88 15.97 28.08
CA GLY A 137 -7.75 17.37 27.69
C GLY A 137 -7.33 17.54 26.23
N PRO A 138 -7.07 18.77 25.77
CA PRO A 138 -6.75 19.05 24.37
C PRO A 138 -5.42 18.42 23.95
N VAL A 139 -5.36 17.90 22.73
CA VAL A 139 -4.13 17.47 22.06
C VAL A 139 -3.74 18.56 21.07
N THR A 140 -2.53 19.12 21.22
CA THR A 140 -2.00 20.05 20.22
C THR A 140 -1.10 19.28 19.27
N PHE A 141 -1.32 19.45 17.97
CA PHE A 141 -0.44 18.95 16.91
C PHE A 141 -0.49 19.90 15.72
N THR A 142 0.64 20.55 15.43
CA THR A 142 0.76 21.51 14.32
C THR A 142 2.01 21.20 13.51
N ALA A 143 2.01 21.58 12.25
CA ALA A 143 3.11 21.34 11.33
C ALA A 143 3.41 22.62 10.55
N ASN A 144 4.65 23.09 10.60
CA ASN A 144 5.10 24.26 9.85
C ASN A 144 6.27 23.89 8.94
N LYS A 145 6.22 24.31 7.67
CA LYS A 145 7.30 24.13 6.71
C LYS A 145 8.34 25.23 6.82
N THR A 146 9.60 24.91 6.55
CA THR A 146 10.70 25.90 6.54
C THR A 146 10.86 26.62 5.22
N VAL A 147 10.36 26.04 4.12
CA VAL A 147 10.33 26.65 2.79
C VAL A 147 8.97 26.43 2.14
N ASP A 148 8.55 27.32 1.25
CA ASP A 148 7.20 27.28 0.69
C ASP A 148 7.02 26.24 -0.42
N LYS A 149 8.07 26.02 -1.23
CA LYS A 149 8.05 25.22 -2.45
C LYS A 149 9.27 24.29 -2.54
N GLY A 150 9.05 23.12 -3.12
CA GLY A 150 10.08 22.15 -3.49
C GLY A 150 10.67 21.38 -2.31
N VAL A 151 11.65 20.54 -2.66
CA VAL A 151 12.34 19.62 -1.77
C VAL A 151 13.87 19.76 -1.88
N PRO A 152 14.62 19.43 -0.81
CA PRO A 152 14.15 18.96 0.50
C PRO A 152 13.46 20.06 1.33
N ASN A 153 12.43 19.70 2.11
CA ASN A 153 11.69 20.63 2.96
C ASN A 153 11.61 20.13 4.40
N THR A 154 12.07 20.93 5.36
CA THR A 154 11.98 20.57 6.78
C THR A 154 10.61 20.98 7.33
N PHE A 155 9.92 20.06 7.97
CA PHE A 155 8.73 20.34 8.76
C PHE A 155 9.05 20.30 10.24
N ILE A 156 8.56 21.32 10.94
CA ILE A 156 8.63 21.46 12.39
C ILE A 156 7.25 21.12 12.94
N PHE A 157 7.16 19.97 13.59
CA PHE A 157 5.97 19.50 14.28
C PHE A 157 6.00 19.96 15.73
N ASN A 158 5.06 20.82 16.13
CA ASN A 158 4.86 21.17 17.53
C ASN A 158 3.71 20.36 18.10
N TYR A 159 3.92 19.77 19.28
CA TYR A 159 2.92 18.95 19.95
C TYR A 159 2.86 19.20 21.45
N ASP A 160 1.69 18.93 22.03
CA ASP A 160 1.48 18.88 23.47
C ASP A 160 0.69 17.60 23.80
N LEU A 161 1.33 16.73 24.58
CA LEU A 161 0.82 15.42 25.00
C LEU A 161 0.57 15.37 26.52
N SER A 162 0.59 16.52 27.21
CA SER A 162 0.39 16.62 28.67
C SER A 162 -0.94 16.02 29.16
N HIS A 163 -1.94 15.98 28.29
CA HIS A 163 -3.26 15.42 28.55
C HIS A 163 -3.49 14.00 28.02
N VAL A 164 -2.45 13.35 27.47
CA VAL A 164 -2.56 12.02 26.87
C VAL A 164 -1.80 10.99 27.70
N GLN A 165 -2.53 10.00 28.21
CA GLN A 165 -1.97 8.84 28.90
C GLN A 165 -1.87 7.67 27.91
N ALA A 166 -0.64 7.31 27.55
CA ALA A 166 -0.32 6.17 26.70
C ALA A 166 1.13 5.70 26.98
N ASP A 167 1.49 4.50 26.55
CA ASP A 167 2.81 3.89 26.76
C ASP A 167 3.83 4.30 25.70
N SER A 168 3.35 4.69 24.52
CA SER A 168 4.19 5.00 23.36
C SER A 168 3.55 6.05 22.47
N PHE A 169 4.39 6.91 21.89
CA PHE A 169 4.00 8.01 21.02
C PHE A 169 4.88 8.02 19.77
N PHE A 170 4.26 8.27 18.62
CA PHE A 170 4.93 8.30 17.32
C PHE A 170 4.40 9.43 16.46
N ILE A 171 5.25 9.94 15.57
CA ILE A 171 4.82 10.72 14.42
C ILE A 171 5.05 9.89 13.15
N GLN A 172 4.01 9.69 12.36
CA GLN A 172 4.08 9.11 11.02
C GLN A 172 4.04 10.23 10.00
N GLN A 173 5.07 10.36 9.17
CA GLN A 173 5.20 11.50 8.26
C GLN A 173 4.51 11.31 6.91
N SER A 174 4.44 10.07 6.43
CA SER A 174 3.94 9.74 5.11
C SER A 174 2.87 8.65 5.17
N TRP A 175 2.34 8.30 3.99
CA TRP A 175 1.43 7.17 3.82
C TRP A 175 2.06 5.83 4.22
N ASN A 176 3.38 5.72 4.18
CA ASN A 176 4.10 4.49 4.52
C ASN A 176 4.07 4.25 6.05
N ALA A 177 3.33 3.23 6.48
CA ALA A 177 3.17 2.87 7.89
C ALA A 177 4.48 2.44 8.57
N PHE A 178 5.50 2.03 7.81
CA PHE A 178 6.84 1.73 8.33
C PHE A 178 7.61 3.00 8.73
N ARG A 179 7.19 4.18 8.29
CA ARG A 179 7.85 5.47 8.58
C ARG A 179 7.22 6.16 9.79
N ARG A 180 7.36 5.52 10.95
CA ARG A 180 6.95 6.06 12.26
C ARG A 180 8.19 6.36 13.10
N GLU A 181 8.25 7.58 13.59
CA GLU A 181 9.35 8.06 14.43
C GLU A 181 8.85 8.21 15.85
N ARG A 182 9.51 7.52 16.79
CA ARG A 182 9.13 7.57 18.20
C ARG A 182 9.47 8.93 18.77
N ILE A 183 8.52 9.56 19.45
CA ILE A 183 8.70 10.87 20.07
C ILE A 183 8.67 10.76 21.60
N ASP A 184 9.27 11.75 22.26
CA ASP A 184 9.24 11.89 23.72
C ASP A 184 8.07 12.79 24.11
N PRO A 185 7.06 12.29 24.85
CA PRO A 185 5.89 13.10 25.24
C PRO A 185 6.23 14.28 26.15
N LYS A 186 7.44 14.36 26.72
CA LYS A 186 7.90 15.49 27.52
C LYS A 186 8.52 16.62 26.70
N LYS A 187 8.81 16.37 25.43
CA LYS A 187 9.25 17.40 24.48
C LYS A 187 8.04 18.03 23.81
N SER A 188 8.25 19.16 23.15
CA SER A 188 7.21 19.89 22.43
C SER A 188 7.46 20.01 20.93
N VAL A 189 8.62 19.56 20.44
CA VAL A 189 9.05 19.73 19.06
C VAL A 189 9.65 18.45 18.51
N TYR A 190 9.30 18.12 17.27
CA TYR A 190 9.94 17.12 16.44
C TYR A 190 10.12 17.71 15.04
N THR A 191 11.27 17.48 14.41
CA THR A 191 11.56 17.98 13.07
C THR A 191 11.87 16.83 12.13
N SER A 192 11.41 16.92 10.89
CA SER A 192 11.81 15.96 9.86
C SER A 192 11.86 16.58 8.47
N ILE A 193 12.66 15.97 7.60
CA ILE A 193 12.85 16.38 6.21
C ILE A 193 11.97 15.53 5.31
N TYR A 194 11.19 16.20 4.47
CA TYR A 194 10.49 15.59 3.34
C TYR A 194 11.35 15.75 2.09
N TYR A 195 11.51 14.64 1.39
CA TYR A 195 12.32 14.55 0.17
C TYR A 195 11.46 14.50 -1.09
N GLU A 196 10.15 14.25 -0.98
CA GLU A 196 9.22 14.26 -2.11
C GLU A 196 8.15 15.33 -1.91
N SER A 197 7.91 16.13 -2.95
CA SER A 197 6.77 17.03 -2.99
C SER A 197 5.46 16.23 -3.00
N GLY A 198 4.37 16.86 -2.57
CA GLY A 198 3.09 16.16 -2.42
C GLY A 198 2.26 16.63 -1.25
N TYR A 199 1.05 16.07 -1.17
CA TYR A 199 0.13 16.25 -0.05
C TYR A 199 0.20 15.04 0.89
N HIS A 200 0.86 15.22 2.03
CA HIS A 200 1.04 14.21 3.07
C HIS A 200 0.09 14.48 4.25
N ARG A 201 -0.29 13.42 4.95
CA ARG A 201 -1.13 13.49 6.15
C ARG A 201 -0.31 12.99 7.33
N ALA A 202 0.41 13.89 7.99
CA ALA A 202 1.22 13.53 9.14
C ALA A 202 0.30 13.12 10.30
N LYS A 203 0.60 12.01 10.96
CA LYS A 203 -0.22 11.45 12.05
C LYS A 203 0.55 11.45 13.35
N LEU A 204 -0.08 11.94 14.41
CA LEU A 204 0.36 11.76 15.79
C LEU A 204 -0.34 10.53 16.35
N ILE A 205 0.42 9.55 16.81
CA ILE A 205 -0.05 8.23 17.19
C ILE A 205 0.29 7.95 18.65
N ALA A 206 -0.66 7.44 19.43
CA ALA A 206 -0.48 7.00 20.81
C ALA A 206 -0.95 5.55 20.96
N ASN A 207 -0.10 4.65 21.46
CA ASN A 207 -0.40 3.21 21.59
C ASN A 207 -1.02 2.55 20.33
N GLY A 208 -0.69 3.05 19.14
CA GLY A 208 -1.21 2.58 17.86
C GLY A 208 -2.41 3.36 17.32
N ASP A 209 -3.09 4.16 18.15
CA ASP A 209 -4.23 4.98 17.75
C ASP A 209 -3.77 6.34 17.21
N VAL A 210 -4.35 6.77 16.09
CA VAL A 210 -4.14 8.13 15.55
C VAL A 210 -4.95 9.11 16.40
N ILE A 211 -4.25 9.95 17.17
CA ILE A 211 -4.88 10.93 18.08
C ILE A 211 -4.96 12.34 17.50
N ALA A 212 -4.14 12.64 16.49
CA ALA A 212 -4.24 13.86 15.69
C ALA A 212 -3.64 13.63 14.30
N THR A 213 -4.14 14.37 13.31
CA THR A 213 -3.62 14.38 11.93
C THR A 213 -3.43 15.82 11.50
N GLN A 214 -2.34 16.09 10.78
CA GLN A 214 -2.09 17.41 10.21
C GLN A 214 -1.66 17.31 8.74
N PRO A 215 -2.26 18.12 7.84
CA PRO A 215 -1.79 18.20 6.46
C PRO A 215 -0.39 18.79 6.36
N VAL A 216 0.39 18.21 5.47
CA VAL A 216 1.75 18.61 5.09
C VAL A 216 1.74 18.70 3.58
N HIS A 217 1.54 19.90 3.04
CA HIS A 217 1.52 20.13 1.60
C HIS A 217 2.83 20.79 1.15
N ILE A 218 3.54 20.12 0.24
CA ILE A 218 4.76 20.59 -0.40
C ILE A 218 4.48 20.75 -1.88
N ILE A 219 4.35 21.99 -2.33
CA ILE A 219 4.14 22.33 -3.74
C ILE A 219 5.43 21.98 -4.50
N SER A 220 5.31 21.25 -5.62
CA SER A 220 6.45 20.84 -6.44
C SER A 220 6.95 21.96 -7.34
N ASP A 221 8.22 21.91 -7.73
CA ASP A 221 8.81 22.83 -8.72
C ASP A 221 8.74 22.24 -10.13
N GLY A 222 7.52 22.10 -10.63
CA GLY A 222 7.23 21.36 -11.86
C GLY A 222 7.12 19.86 -11.61
N TRP A 223 7.38 19.07 -12.66
CA TRP A 223 7.33 17.61 -12.61
C TRP A 223 8.57 17.02 -11.95
N GLU A 224 8.35 16.09 -11.03
CA GLU A 224 9.40 15.41 -10.27
C GLU A 224 9.40 13.91 -10.61
N PRO A 225 10.24 13.48 -11.57
CA PRO A 225 10.48 12.07 -11.82
C PRO A 225 11.49 11.49 -10.81
N HIS A 226 11.16 10.32 -10.29
CA HIS A 226 11.96 9.55 -9.35
C HIS A 226 11.96 8.07 -9.76
N VAL A 227 13.11 7.39 -9.61
CA VAL A 227 13.22 5.94 -9.82
C VAL A 227 13.48 5.22 -8.51
N TYR A 228 12.78 4.11 -8.31
CA TYR A 228 12.84 3.23 -7.14
C TYR A 228 13.07 1.79 -7.60
N TYR A 229 13.74 0.97 -6.77
CA TYR A 229 13.84 -0.47 -7.05
C TYR A 229 12.72 -1.25 -6.36
N THR A 230 12.19 -0.72 -5.25
CA THR A 230 11.01 -1.24 -4.56
C THR A 230 10.12 -0.09 -4.05
N GLU A 231 8.82 -0.34 -3.87
CA GLU A 231 7.89 0.65 -3.30
C GLU A 231 8.23 1.06 -1.85
N ALA A 232 9.03 0.25 -1.15
CA ALA A 232 9.42 0.49 0.22
C ALA A 232 10.69 1.33 0.34
N ASP A 233 11.40 1.59 -0.77
CA ASP A 233 12.67 2.28 -0.76
C ASP A 233 12.55 3.69 -0.16
N ASP A 234 13.48 4.02 0.72
CA ASP A 234 13.64 5.34 1.33
C ASP A 234 14.52 6.28 0.49
N ARG A 235 15.21 5.72 -0.50
CA ARG A 235 16.07 6.42 -1.43
C ARG A 235 15.57 6.20 -2.84
N TYR A 236 15.56 7.27 -3.60
CA TYR A 236 15.25 7.28 -5.02
C TYR A 236 16.40 7.90 -5.79
N ILE A 237 16.40 7.66 -7.10
CA ILE A 237 17.25 8.37 -8.04
C ILE A 237 16.40 9.50 -8.63
N ASP A 238 16.81 10.75 -8.43
CA ASP A 238 16.18 11.93 -9.04
C ASP A 238 16.82 12.32 -10.37
N PHE A 239 16.11 13.17 -11.10
CA PHE A 239 16.56 13.75 -12.38
C PHE A 239 16.63 15.28 -12.29
N LYS A 240 16.91 15.83 -11.10
CA LYS A 240 17.02 17.28 -10.94
C LYS A 240 18.16 17.84 -11.79
N GLY A 241 17.86 18.85 -12.60
CA GLY A 241 18.82 19.47 -13.53
C GLY A 241 19.01 18.73 -14.85
N GLU A 242 18.25 17.68 -15.10
CA GLU A 242 18.19 16.98 -16.38
C GLU A 242 16.99 17.44 -17.21
N SER A 243 17.05 17.27 -18.54
CA SER A 243 15.88 17.42 -19.40
C SER A 243 15.22 16.07 -19.63
N PHE A 244 13.93 15.99 -19.31
CA PHE A 244 13.08 14.80 -19.47
C PHE A 244 11.73 15.16 -20.15
N ILE A 245 11.64 16.38 -20.69
CA ILE A 245 10.55 16.81 -21.56
C ILE A 245 11.19 17.06 -22.93
N ALA A 246 10.75 16.30 -23.93
CA ALA A 246 11.23 16.35 -25.30
C ALA A 246 10.18 15.75 -26.23
N ASP A 247 10.20 16.14 -27.51
CA ASP A 247 9.31 15.59 -28.54
C ASP A 247 7.81 15.62 -28.16
N SER A 248 7.36 16.71 -27.52
CA SER A 248 5.97 16.88 -27.05
C SER A 248 5.51 15.79 -26.07
N MET A 249 6.44 15.31 -25.23
CA MET A 249 6.13 14.35 -24.17
C MET A 249 7.10 14.46 -22.98
N LEU A 250 6.60 14.09 -21.81
CA LEU A 250 7.41 13.82 -20.63
C LEU A 250 7.79 12.35 -20.63
N HIS A 251 9.09 12.05 -20.63
CA HIS A 251 9.58 10.67 -20.57
C HIS A 251 11.01 10.57 -20.01
N LEU A 252 11.37 9.39 -19.49
CA LEU A 252 12.73 9.11 -19.03
C LEU A 252 13.43 8.13 -20.01
N PRO A 253 14.10 8.63 -21.06
CA PRO A 253 14.74 7.77 -22.03
C PRO A 253 15.84 6.93 -21.38
N MET A 254 16.09 5.74 -21.95
CA MET A 254 17.07 4.78 -21.44
C MET A 254 18.49 5.40 -21.25
N GLU A 255 18.89 6.31 -22.14
CA GLU A 255 20.17 6.99 -22.04
C GLU A 255 20.23 7.95 -20.83
N LEU A 256 19.11 8.59 -20.48
CA LEU A 256 19.01 9.41 -19.28
C LEU A 256 19.03 8.55 -18.01
N LEU A 257 18.33 7.41 -18.00
CA LEU A 257 18.38 6.45 -16.89
C LEU A 257 19.81 5.97 -16.62
N LYS A 258 20.54 5.56 -17.67
CA LYS A 258 21.95 5.17 -17.57
C LYS A 258 22.85 6.32 -17.11
N LYS A 259 22.65 7.53 -17.65
CA LYS A 259 23.40 8.73 -17.23
C LYS A 259 23.27 8.99 -15.73
N ARG A 260 22.08 8.76 -15.16
CA ARG A 260 21.79 8.92 -13.73
C ARG A 260 22.14 7.68 -12.88
N GLY A 261 22.73 6.65 -13.49
CA GLY A 261 23.20 5.46 -12.78
C GLY A 261 22.09 4.50 -12.34
N VAL A 262 20.93 4.54 -13.00
CA VAL A 262 19.89 3.53 -12.80
C VAL A 262 20.40 2.19 -13.34
N ASP A 263 20.35 1.14 -12.51
CA ASP A 263 20.63 -0.23 -12.93
C ASP A 263 19.38 -0.80 -13.61
N THR A 264 19.33 -0.68 -14.93
CA THR A 264 18.21 -1.14 -15.75
C THR A 264 18.27 -2.64 -16.05
N SER A 265 19.24 -3.38 -15.49
CA SER A 265 19.32 -4.84 -15.64
C SER A 265 18.43 -5.60 -14.64
N ARG A 266 17.94 -4.89 -13.61
CA ARG A 266 17.01 -5.40 -12.60
C ARG A 266 15.68 -4.66 -12.70
N HIS A 267 14.65 -5.22 -12.07
CA HIS A 267 13.36 -4.54 -11.94
C HIS A 267 13.51 -3.20 -11.20
N PHE A 268 12.84 -2.18 -11.71
CA PHE A 268 12.69 -0.84 -11.14
C PHE A 268 11.33 -0.27 -11.56
N MET A 269 10.93 0.81 -10.90
CA MET A 269 9.74 1.59 -11.25
C MET A 269 10.08 3.07 -11.25
N SER A 270 9.39 3.81 -12.09
CA SER A 270 9.44 5.26 -12.09
C SER A 270 8.15 5.82 -11.50
N ARG A 271 8.29 6.91 -10.76
CA ARG A 271 7.19 7.71 -10.24
C ARG A 271 7.39 9.14 -10.69
N ILE A 272 6.38 9.71 -11.33
CA ILE A 272 6.41 11.06 -11.86
C ILE A 272 5.27 11.81 -11.20
N SER A 273 5.57 12.88 -10.46
CA SER A 273 4.57 13.60 -9.68
C SER A 273 4.61 15.10 -9.87
N HIS A 274 3.44 15.73 -9.76
CA HIS A 274 3.24 17.17 -9.70
C HIS A 274 2.29 17.50 -8.54
N SER A 275 2.69 18.39 -7.63
CA SER A 275 1.90 18.79 -6.46
C SER A 275 1.65 20.29 -6.50
N ASP A 276 0.40 20.69 -6.45
CA ASP A 276 0.00 22.10 -6.51
C ASP A 276 -1.38 22.31 -5.89
N GLU A 277 -1.75 23.56 -5.68
CA GLU A 277 -3.08 23.98 -5.27
C GLU A 277 -3.97 24.24 -6.51
N TYR A 278 -4.47 23.17 -7.13
CA TYR A 278 -5.25 23.26 -8.37
C TYR A 278 -6.61 23.95 -8.23
N GLY A 279 -7.12 24.11 -6.99
CA GLY A 279 -8.45 24.69 -6.75
C GLY A 279 -9.62 23.83 -7.23
N VAL A 280 -9.40 22.52 -7.46
CA VAL A 280 -10.40 21.60 -8.00
C VAL A 280 -10.99 20.71 -6.92
N SER A 281 -12.32 20.74 -6.78
CA SER A 281 -13.05 19.84 -5.88
C SER A 281 -13.02 18.41 -6.39
N SER A 282 -12.80 17.45 -5.49
CA SER A 282 -12.87 16.02 -5.78
C SER A 282 -14.29 15.52 -6.11
N ASP A 283 -15.32 16.30 -5.78
CA ASP A 283 -16.72 15.94 -6.05
C ASP A 283 -17.14 16.22 -7.49
N ASN A 284 -16.42 17.12 -8.19
CA ASN A 284 -16.73 17.58 -9.53
C ASN A 284 -15.45 17.98 -10.29
N PHE A 285 -14.92 17.06 -11.10
CA PHE A 285 -13.75 17.31 -11.94
C PHE A 285 -13.71 16.40 -13.17
N THR A 286 -12.93 16.78 -14.16
CA THR A 286 -12.49 15.87 -15.24
C THR A 286 -10.99 15.92 -15.35
N PHE A 287 -10.35 14.76 -15.20
CA PHE A 287 -8.93 14.55 -15.42
C PHE A 287 -8.74 13.72 -16.69
N ARG A 288 -7.84 14.16 -17.57
CA ARG A 288 -7.48 13.47 -18.81
C ARG A 288 -5.98 13.40 -18.95
N THR A 289 -5.50 12.28 -19.47
CA THR A 289 -4.09 12.12 -19.79
C THR A 289 -3.92 11.05 -20.86
N ARG A 290 -2.86 11.19 -21.64
CA ARG A 290 -2.45 10.20 -22.64
C ARG A 290 -1.06 9.69 -22.33
N LEU A 291 -0.93 8.39 -22.17
CA LEU A 291 0.27 7.75 -21.64
C LEU A 291 0.51 6.37 -22.24
N ARG A 292 1.76 5.92 -22.15
CA ARG A 292 2.19 4.56 -22.47
C ARG A 292 3.37 4.15 -21.59
N SER A 293 3.58 2.84 -21.45
CA SER A 293 4.82 2.27 -20.94
C SER A 293 5.89 2.30 -22.03
N ASP A 294 7.14 2.51 -21.62
CA ASP A 294 8.29 2.37 -22.51
C ASP A 294 8.88 0.97 -22.39
N HIS A 295 9.55 0.49 -23.43
CA HIS A 295 10.28 -0.78 -23.42
C HIS A 295 11.60 -0.67 -22.63
N ALA A 296 11.50 -0.42 -21.32
CA ALA A 296 12.65 -0.34 -20.42
C ALA A 296 12.93 -1.65 -19.67
N LEU A 297 11.93 -2.52 -19.55
CA LEU A 297 12.02 -3.85 -18.93
C LEU A 297 11.27 -4.86 -19.81
N ASP A 298 11.77 -6.10 -19.84
CA ASP A 298 11.08 -7.23 -20.47
C ASP A 298 10.00 -7.79 -19.52
N SER A 299 8.95 -7.00 -19.26
CA SER A 299 7.85 -7.42 -18.39
C SER A 299 6.86 -8.31 -19.13
N ASN A 300 6.53 -9.47 -18.53
CA ASN A 300 5.46 -10.34 -19.02
C ASN A 300 4.06 -9.73 -18.80
N CYS A 301 3.93 -8.90 -17.79
CA CYS A 301 2.69 -8.25 -17.40
C CYS A 301 2.97 -6.79 -17.03
N PRO A 302 3.24 -5.94 -18.04
CA PRO A 302 3.50 -4.53 -17.79
C PRO A 302 2.30 -3.92 -17.06
N TRP A 303 2.59 -2.95 -16.20
CA TRP A 303 1.57 -2.20 -15.48
C TRP A 303 1.95 -0.73 -15.34
N MET A 304 0.92 0.10 -15.22
CA MET A 304 1.03 1.52 -14.92
C MET A 304 -0.11 1.94 -14.00
N ASN A 305 0.08 2.99 -13.21
CA ASN A 305 -0.91 3.50 -12.28
C ASN A 305 -0.94 5.02 -12.32
N VAL A 306 -2.13 5.59 -12.50
CA VAL A 306 -2.35 7.03 -12.39
C VAL A 306 -3.06 7.33 -11.09
N ILE A 307 -2.54 8.29 -10.33
CA ILE A 307 -2.99 8.65 -8.98
C ILE A 307 -3.31 10.13 -8.94
N LEU A 308 -4.52 10.47 -8.48
CA LEU A 308 -4.91 11.83 -8.11
C LEU A 308 -4.98 11.89 -6.58
N VAL A 309 -4.11 12.68 -5.97
CA VAL A 309 -4.07 12.86 -4.52
C VAL A 309 -5.03 13.97 -4.13
N THR A 310 -5.93 13.71 -3.19
CA THR A 310 -6.84 14.71 -2.63
C THR A 310 -6.43 15.13 -1.22
N THR A 311 -7.22 15.95 -0.51
CA THR A 311 -6.93 16.30 0.90
C THR A 311 -7.26 15.18 1.88
N GLU A 312 -8.22 14.31 1.59
CA GLU A 312 -8.62 13.20 2.49
C GLU A 312 -8.30 11.79 1.96
N ASN A 313 -8.28 11.58 0.63
CA ASN A 313 -8.01 10.27 0.04
C ASN A 313 -7.25 10.38 -1.29
N ILE A 314 -7.36 9.36 -2.15
CA ILE A 314 -6.83 9.35 -3.51
C ILE A 314 -7.86 8.76 -4.48
N PHE A 315 -7.77 9.16 -5.75
CA PHE A 315 -8.25 8.35 -6.87
C PHE A 315 -7.05 7.65 -7.49
N SER A 316 -7.20 6.38 -7.89
CA SER A 316 -6.13 5.66 -8.60
C SER A 316 -6.69 4.71 -9.64
N VAL A 317 -6.04 4.60 -10.79
CA VAL A 317 -6.40 3.65 -11.85
C VAL A 317 -5.14 2.90 -12.29
N GLY A 318 -5.08 1.62 -11.94
CA GLY A 318 -4.02 0.70 -12.30
C GLY A 318 -4.39 -0.10 -13.56
N MET A 319 -3.75 0.24 -14.67
CA MET A 319 -3.87 -0.45 -15.95
C MET A 319 -2.77 -1.51 -16.10
N VAL A 320 -3.07 -2.58 -16.82
CA VAL A 320 -2.16 -3.71 -17.03
C VAL A 320 -2.17 -4.16 -18.49
N GLY A 321 -1.13 -4.88 -18.89
CA GLY A 321 -1.09 -5.56 -20.18
C GLY A 321 -2.30 -6.48 -20.39
N LYS A 322 -2.80 -6.56 -21.62
CA LYS A 322 -3.92 -7.43 -21.97
C LYS A 322 -3.63 -8.89 -21.58
N GLY A 323 -4.56 -9.52 -20.86
CA GLY A 323 -4.38 -10.87 -20.30
C GLY A 323 -3.83 -10.91 -18.87
N CYS A 324 -3.38 -9.77 -18.32
CA CYS A 324 -2.87 -9.65 -16.96
C CYS A 324 -3.87 -9.00 -15.98
N GLU A 325 -5.17 -8.97 -16.31
CA GLU A 325 -6.18 -8.18 -15.59
C GLU A 325 -6.41 -8.58 -14.13
N THR A 326 -5.85 -9.71 -13.66
CA THR A 326 -5.74 -10.03 -12.23
C THR A 326 -4.95 -8.98 -11.44
N GLY A 327 -3.98 -8.33 -12.08
CA GLY A 327 -3.17 -7.24 -11.51
C GLY A 327 -3.82 -5.86 -11.61
N ALA A 328 -4.93 -5.71 -12.34
CA ALA A 328 -5.61 -4.44 -12.48
C ALA A 328 -6.27 -4.03 -11.15
N SER A 329 -6.39 -2.73 -10.92
CA SER A 329 -7.16 -2.21 -9.78
C SER A 329 -7.58 -0.77 -10.02
N TYR A 330 -8.58 -0.32 -9.27
CA TYR A 330 -8.86 1.11 -9.16
C TYR A 330 -9.33 1.47 -7.76
N LYS A 331 -9.17 2.74 -7.43
CA LYS A 331 -9.74 3.38 -6.25
C LYS A 331 -10.46 4.65 -6.68
N LEU A 332 -11.76 4.74 -6.40
CA LEU A 332 -12.58 5.92 -6.65
C LEU A 332 -13.18 6.35 -5.30
N GLY A 333 -12.54 7.32 -4.64
CA GLY A 333 -12.85 7.68 -3.26
C GLY A 333 -12.55 6.56 -2.26
N GLU A 334 -13.51 6.23 -1.40
CA GLU A 334 -13.38 5.12 -0.45
C GLU A 334 -13.50 3.73 -1.11
N ILE A 335 -13.93 3.66 -2.37
CA ILE A 335 -14.23 2.40 -3.05
C ILE A 335 -12.99 1.88 -3.77
N TYR A 336 -12.55 0.69 -3.39
CA TYR A 336 -11.44 -0.03 -4.03
C TYR A 336 -11.92 -1.30 -4.71
N ARG A 337 -11.48 -1.55 -5.95
CA ARG A 337 -11.66 -2.81 -6.67
C ARG A 337 -10.33 -3.36 -7.14
N SER A 338 -10.17 -4.67 -7.01
CA SER A 338 -9.03 -5.43 -7.54
C SER A 338 -9.49 -6.48 -8.54
N GLY A 339 -8.68 -6.71 -9.57
CA GLY A 339 -8.89 -7.74 -10.60
C GLY A 339 -8.86 -9.17 -10.07
N LYS A 340 -8.34 -9.39 -8.85
CA LYS A 340 -8.38 -10.70 -8.19
C LYS A 340 -9.81 -11.18 -7.91
N ASP A 341 -10.67 -10.25 -7.51
CA ASP A 341 -12.03 -10.55 -7.02
C ASP A 341 -13.12 -9.88 -7.87
N ASN A 342 -12.75 -9.12 -8.91
CA ASN A 342 -13.67 -8.37 -9.76
C ASN A 342 -13.27 -8.51 -11.23
N ASN A 343 -14.25 -8.46 -12.14
CA ASN A 343 -13.96 -8.42 -13.58
C ASN A 343 -13.48 -7.01 -13.99
N LEU A 344 -12.16 -6.82 -13.97
CA LEU A 344 -11.49 -5.60 -14.40
C LEU A 344 -10.91 -5.68 -15.83
N SER A 345 -11.50 -6.53 -16.70
CA SER A 345 -11.01 -6.78 -18.07
C SER A 345 -10.87 -5.55 -18.98
N LYS A 346 -11.57 -4.45 -18.68
CA LYS A 346 -11.48 -3.19 -19.43
C LYS A 346 -10.28 -2.32 -19.03
N LEU A 347 -9.57 -2.66 -17.94
CA LEU A 347 -8.28 -2.05 -17.59
C LEU A 347 -7.08 -2.80 -18.20
N GLY A 348 -7.35 -3.88 -18.94
CA GLY A 348 -6.34 -4.58 -19.73
C GLY A 348 -6.25 -4.01 -21.14
N ALA A 349 -5.09 -3.44 -21.49
CA ALA A 349 -4.81 -2.83 -22.79
C ALA A 349 -3.39 -3.18 -23.27
N ASP A 350 -3.05 -2.82 -24.52
CA ASP A 350 -1.65 -2.79 -24.92
C ASP A 350 -1.01 -1.52 -24.37
N LEU A 351 -0.18 -1.68 -23.33
CA LEU A 351 0.39 -0.55 -22.61
C LEU A 351 1.57 0.11 -23.34
N TYR A 352 2.14 -0.54 -24.35
CA TYR A 352 3.23 0.04 -25.15
C TYR A 352 2.71 0.96 -26.26
N GLU A 353 1.42 0.85 -26.58
CA GLU A 353 0.69 1.80 -27.41
C GLU A 353 0.14 2.97 -26.58
N TRP A 354 -0.17 4.09 -27.24
CA TRP A 354 -0.77 5.23 -26.57
C TRP A 354 -2.19 4.91 -26.10
N ASN A 355 -2.43 5.13 -24.81
CA ASN A 355 -3.74 4.97 -24.20
C ASN A 355 -4.23 6.31 -23.64
N ASP A 356 -5.50 6.65 -23.89
CA ASP A 356 -6.18 7.79 -23.28
C ASP A 356 -6.91 7.31 -22.01
N LEU A 357 -6.60 7.92 -20.87
CA LEU A 357 -7.30 7.71 -19.60
C LEU A 357 -8.07 8.98 -19.24
N GLU A 358 -9.36 8.84 -18.95
CA GLU A 358 -10.18 9.90 -18.35
C GLU A 358 -10.81 9.43 -17.04
N ILE A 359 -10.73 10.27 -16.01
CA ILE A 359 -11.50 10.13 -14.77
C ILE A 359 -12.44 11.32 -14.70
N ARG A 360 -13.74 11.07 -14.81
CA ARG A 360 -14.78 12.09 -14.72
C ARG A 360 -15.58 11.89 -13.45
N VAL A 361 -15.65 12.91 -12.62
CA VAL A 361 -16.47 12.94 -11.43
C VAL A 361 -17.51 14.04 -11.54
N LYS A 362 -18.77 13.69 -11.35
CA LYS A 362 -19.88 14.62 -11.25
C LYS A 362 -20.78 14.23 -10.09
N ASP A 363 -20.99 15.14 -9.14
CA ASP A 363 -21.81 14.92 -7.95
C ASP A 363 -21.43 13.60 -7.24
N LYS A 364 -20.13 13.36 -7.04
CA LYS A 364 -19.55 12.13 -6.46
C LYS A 364 -19.75 10.84 -7.25
N LYS A 365 -20.31 10.91 -8.46
CA LYS A 365 -20.32 9.79 -9.40
C LYS A 365 -19.03 9.83 -10.22
N ALA A 366 -18.09 8.95 -9.86
CA ALA A 366 -16.83 8.79 -10.57
C ALA A 366 -16.98 7.78 -11.70
N THR A 367 -16.45 8.09 -12.88
CA THR A 367 -16.47 7.25 -14.07
C THR A 367 -15.08 7.23 -14.71
N ILE A 368 -14.56 6.04 -14.97
CA ILE A 368 -13.30 5.80 -15.67
C ILE A 368 -13.63 5.56 -17.14
N PHE A 369 -12.93 6.23 -18.04
CA PHE A 369 -12.95 5.94 -19.47
C PHE A 369 -11.54 5.56 -19.93
N ILE A 370 -11.46 4.53 -20.79
CA ILE A 370 -10.22 4.08 -21.42
C ILE A 370 -10.43 4.19 -22.94
N ASN A 371 -9.57 4.91 -23.64
CA ASN A 371 -9.63 5.11 -25.09
C ASN A 371 -11.01 5.58 -25.59
N GLY A 372 -11.66 6.45 -24.80
CA GLY A 372 -12.99 7.02 -25.08
C GLY A 372 -14.18 6.13 -24.69
N GLU A 373 -13.96 4.89 -24.25
CA GLU A 373 -15.02 3.98 -23.83
C GLU A 373 -15.21 3.96 -22.31
N GLU A 374 -16.47 3.96 -21.83
CA GLU A 374 -16.76 3.84 -20.40
C GLU A 374 -16.31 2.47 -19.86
N ALA A 375 -15.37 2.50 -18.93
CA ALA A 375 -14.84 1.30 -18.29
C ALA A 375 -15.66 0.92 -17.07
N TYR A 376 -15.65 1.76 -16.04
CA TYR A 376 -16.26 1.52 -14.73
C TYR A 376 -16.82 2.82 -14.14
N ASN A 377 -17.85 2.71 -13.30
CA ASN A 377 -18.36 3.83 -12.54
C ASN A 377 -18.69 3.39 -11.11
N GLU A 378 -18.53 4.34 -10.18
CA GLU A 378 -18.83 4.15 -8.76
C GLU A 378 -19.46 5.44 -8.20
N LEU A 379 -20.27 5.29 -7.15
CA LEU A 379 -20.83 6.41 -6.40
C LEU A 379 -20.21 6.40 -5.01
N PHE A 380 -19.25 7.29 -4.77
CA PHE A 380 -18.59 7.44 -3.48
C PHE A 380 -19.37 8.42 -2.60
N LYS A 381 -19.17 8.35 -1.28
CA LYS A 381 -19.96 9.10 -0.29
C LYS A 381 -19.12 10.11 0.47
N GLU A 382 -17.86 9.79 0.73
CA GLU A 382 -16.97 10.66 1.49
C GLU A 382 -16.73 11.98 0.73
N ASP A 383 -16.46 13.05 1.47
CA ASP A 383 -15.93 14.29 0.89
C ASP A 383 -14.41 14.16 0.92
N LEU A 384 -13.78 14.16 -0.25
CA LEU A 384 -12.34 13.97 -0.36
C LEU A 384 -11.58 15.29 -0.42
N GLY A 385 -12.29 16.42 -0.32
CA GLY A 385 -11.80 17.79 -0.45
C GLY A 385 -11.29 18.12 -1.85
N ASN A 386 -10.13 18.77 -1.94
CA ASN A 386 -9.59 19.23 -3.23
C ASN A 386 -8.50 18.29 -3.76
N ILE A 387 -8.33 18.26 -5.08
CA ILE A 387 -7.17 17.65 -5.73
C ILE A 387 -5.93 18.49 -5.41
N MET A 388 -4.87 17.84 -4.93
CA MET A 388 -3.61 18.45 -4.48
C MET A 388 -2.37 17.84 -5.14
N GLY A 389 -2.52 16.73 -5.85
CA GLY A 389 -1.39 16.10 -6.53
C GLY A 389 -1.80 15.19 -7.67
N LEU A 390 -0.93 15.12 -8.67
CA LEU A 390 -1.01 14.24 -9.82
C LEU A 390 0.20 13.32 -9.78
N GLY A 391 0.00 12.04 -10.03
CA GLY A 391 1.05 11.04 -9.96
C GLY A 391 0.89 9.95 -11.01
N TYR A 392 2.00 9.55 -11.59
CA TYR A 392 2.11 8.44 -12.51
C TYR A 392 3.14 7.47 -11.97
N ILE A 393 2.84 6.18 -12.03
CA ILE A 393 3.77 5.12 -11.67
C ILE A 393 3.82 4.15 -12.84
N PHE A 394 5.02 3.80 -13.29
CA PHE A 394 5.22 2.82 -14.34
C PHE A 394 6.13 1.70 -13.85
N GLU A 395 5.82 0.46 -14.22
CA GLU A 395 6.86 -0.57 -14.24
C GLU A 395 7.94 -0.16 -15.25
N GLY A 396 9.19 -0.06 -14.81
CA GLY A 396 10.25 0.56 -15.60
C GLY A 396 10.01 2.07 -15.77
N THR A 397 9.76 2.50 -17.00
CA THR A 397 9.46 3.90 -17.35
C THR A 397 8.30 4.01 -18.32
N GLY A 398 7.74 5.20 -18.44
CA GLY A 398 6.69 5.51 -19.39
C GLY A 398 6.81 6.92 -19.96
N SER A 399 6.00 7.17 -20.97
CA SER A 399 5.88 8.44 -21.66
C SER A 399 4.47 9.01 -21.44
N ILE A 400 4.38 10.31 -21.19
CA ILE A 400 3.12 11.05 -21.02
C ILE A 400 3.08 12.15 -22.08
N GLN A 401 2.05 12.16 -22.91
CA GLN A 401 1.90 13.11 -24.01
C GLN A 401 1.16 14.39 -23.59
N TYR A 402 0.16 14.26 -22.72
CA TYR A 402 -0.49 15.42 -22.13
C TYR A 402 -1.15 15.05 -20.81
N VAL A 403 -1.44 16.08 -20.03
CA VAL A 403 -2.30 16.01 -18.85
C VAL A 403 -3.16 17.26 -18.76
N GLN A 404 -4.45 17.06 -18.47
CA GLN A 404 -5.43 18.13 -18.33
C GLN A 404 -6.29 17.84 -17.11
N LEU A 405 -6.47 18.84 -16.25
CA LEU A 405 -7.39 18.83 -15.13
C LEU A 405 -8.35 20.01 -15.29
N SER A 406 -9.64 19.73 -15.18
CA SER A 406 -10.71 20.73 -15.24
C SER A 406 -11.66 20.59 -14.07
N ASN A 407 -12.24 21.72 -13.65
CA ASN A 407 -13.21 21.78 -12.57
C ASN A 407 -14.63 21.38 -13.03
N GLY A 408 -15.60 21.44 -12.11
CA GLY A 408 -17.00 21.11 -12.39
C GLY A 408 -17.68 22.00 -13.44
N ASP A 409 -17.14 23.19 -13.69
CA ASP A 409 -17.63 24.14 -14.70
C ASP A 409 -16.95 23.95 -16.08
N HIS A 410 -16.14 22.89 -16.22
CA HIS A 410 -15.34 22.57 -17.41
C HIS A 410 -14.25 23.61 -17.73
N GLU A 411 -13.87 24.45 -16.77
CA GLU A 411 -12.70 25.31 -16.88
C GLU A 411 -11.44 24.47 -16.63
N ILE A 412 -10.45 24.58 -17.53
CA ILE A 412 -9.15 23.94 -17.40
C ILE A 412 -8.36 24.69 -16.33
N THR A 413 -8.08 24.03 -15.20
CA THR A 413 -7.33 24.60 -14.08
C THR A 413 -5.85 24.26 -14.14
N PHE A 414 -5.50 23.19 -14.85
CA PHE A 414 -4.12 22.77 -15.10
C PHE A 414 -4.04 22.00 -16.40
N GLU A 415 -3.03 22.30 -17.21
CA GLU A 415 -2.75 21.64 -18.47
C GLU A 415 -1.24 21.66 -18.73
N ASP A 416 -0.72 20.55 -19.23
CA ASP A 416 0.65 20.43 -19.71
C ASP A 416 0.65 19.48 -20.92
N ASP A 417 0.92 20.05 -22.09
CA ASP A 417 1.06 19.33 -23.37
C ASP A 417 2.52 18.96 -23.67
N PHE A 418 3.45 19.32 -22.78
CA PHE A 418 4.89 19.04 -22.91
C PHE A 418 5.55 19.57 -24.20
N ASP A 419 4.90 20.53 -24.88
CA ASP A 419 5.44 21.28 -26.00
C ASP A 419 6.46 22.31 -25.50
N GLN A 420 7.76 22.00 -25.62
CA GLN A 420 8.87 22.92 -25.30
C GLN A 420 9.64 23.38 -26.54
#